data_AF-A0A535HJS4-F1
#
_entry.id   AF-A0A535HJS4-F1
#
_cell.length_a   1.000
_cell.length_b   1.000
_cell.length_c   1.000
_cell.angle_alpha   90.00
_cell.angle_beta   90.00
_cell.angle_gamma   90.00
#
_symmetry.space_group_name_H-M   'P 1'
#
loop_
_entity.id
_entity.type
_entity.pdbx_description
1 polymer ?
#
loop_
_entity_poly.entity_id
_entity_poly.type
_entity_poly.pdbx_seq_one_letter_code
_entity_poly.pdbx_strand_id
1 'polypeptide(L)' 'MKFGFCLPTFEAIATTETITRTAVLAEEQGWDSVWVTDHVVMAAGQEHPY' A
#
# COMPACT_ATOMS: atom_id res chain seq x y z
N MET A 1 9.68 5.72 19.86
CA MET A 1 8.91 6.34 18.76
C MET A 1 8.54 5.22 17.81
N LYS A 2 7.31 5.17 17.29
CA LYS A 2 6.87 4.11 16.38
C LYS A 2 6.68 4.68 14.97
N PHE A 3 7.13 3.97 13.95
CA PHE A 3 7.03 4.36 12.55
C PHE A 3 6.28 3.29 11.74
N GLY A 4 5.36 3.74 10.88
CA GLY A 4 4.53 2.86 10.06
C GLY A 4 4.70 3.14 8.57
N PHE A 5 4.43 2.11 7.75
CA PHE A 5 4.53 2.16 6.30
C PHE A 5 3.14 2.10 5.66
N CYS A 6 2.83 3.00 4.71
CA CYS A 6 1.58 2.97 3.96
C CYS A 6 1.78 2.15 2.68
N LEU A 7 1.00 1.08 2.50
CA LEU A 7 1.13 0.17 1.37
C LEU A 7 0.64 0.85 0.06
N PRO A 8 1.26 0.52 -1.09
CA PRO A 8 0.84 1.09 -2.37
C PRO A 8 -0.53 0.54 -2.77
N THR A 9 -1.52 1.41 -2.96
CA THR A 9 -2.89 1.02 -3.36
C THR A 9 -3.35 1.70 -4.65
N PHE A 10 -2.43 2.37 -5.36
CA PHE A 10 -2.71 3.09 -6.58
C PHE A 10 -1.68 2.76 -7.68
N GLU A 11 -2.09 2.95 -8.94
CA GLU A 11 -1.27 2.75 -10.13
C GLU A 11 -0.78 1.32 -10.37
N ALA A 12 0.00 1.13 -11.44
CA ALA A 12 0.51 -0.17 -11.89
C ALA A 12 1.39 -0.88 -10.85
N ILE A 13 1.94 -0.15 -9.87
CA ILE A 13 2.75 -0.74 -8.80
C ILE A 13 1.89 -1.44 -7.74
N ALA A 14 0.62 -1.08 -7.57
CA ALA A 14 -0.29 -1.63 -6.57
C ALA A 14 -0.89 -2.99 -6.95
N THR A 15 -0.05 -3.90 -7.44
CA THR A 15 -0.44 -5.29 -7.64
C THR A 15 -0.55 -6.02 -6.29
N THR A 16 -1.35 -7.08 -6.21
CA THR A 16 -1.46 -7.91 -5.00
C THR A 16 -0.11 -8.45 -4.54
N GLU A 17 0.76 -8.83 -5.48
CA GLU A 17 2.13 -9.29 -5.19
C GLU A 17 2.96 -8.18 -4.56
N THR A 18 2.99 -7.00 -5.19
CA THR A 18 3.76 -5.86 -4.67
C THR A 18 3.27 -5.44 -3.29
N ILE A 19 1.96 -5.37 -3.07
CA ILE A 19 1.36 -5.02 -1.77
C ILE A 19 1.84 -6.01 -0.69
N THR A 20 1.68 -7.30 -0.95
CA THR A 20 2.03 -8.37 0.00
C THR A 20 3.53 -8.37 0.28
N ARG A 21 4.35 -8.28 -0.77
CA ARG A 21 5.81 -8.28 -0.63
C ARG A 21 6.33 -7.03 0.09
N THR A 22 5.70 -5.88 -0.14
CA THR A 22 6.03 -4.64 0.58
C THR A 22 5.71 -4.75 2.07
N ALA A 23 4.59 -5.39 2.43
CA ALA A 23 4.24 -5.60 3.82
C ALA A 23 5.25 -6.50 4.55
N VAL A 24 5.67 -7.60 3.91
CA VAL A 24 6.72 -8.49 4.44
C VAL A 24 8.05 -7.75 4.59
N LEU A 25 8.46 -6.99 3.57
CA LEU A 25 9.69 -6.20 3.63
C LEU A 25 9.64 -5.13 4.74
N ALA A 26 8.48 -4.53 4.99
CA ALA A 26 8.34 -3.56 6.08
C ALA A 26 8.57 -4.23 7.44
N GLU A 27 8.06 -5.44 7.66
CA GLU A 27 8.34 -6.20 8.89
C GLU A 27 9.82 -6.58 8.99
N GLU A 28 10.42 -7.11 7.92
CA GLU A 28 11.84 -7.49 7.88
C GLU A 28 12.79 -6.30 8.16
N GLN A 29 12.38 -5.09 7.79
CA GLN A 29 13.15 -3.86 8.02
C GLN A 29 12.84 -3.17 9.35
N GLY A 30 11.99 -3.77 10.19
CA GLY A 30 11.73 -3.30 11.55
C GLY A 30 10.72 -2.15 11.65
N TRP A 31 9.84 -1.98 10.67
CA TRP A 31 8.72 -1.05 10.79
C TRP A 31 7.71 -1.57 11.82
N ASP A 32 7.10 -0.67 12.61
CA ASP A 32 6.20 -1.06 13.69
C ASP A 32 4.80 -1.44 13.21
N SER A 33 4.39 -0.98 12.02
CA SER A 33 3.05 -1.20 11.47
C SER A 33 2.99 -0.97 9.97
N VAL A 34 2.02 -1.62 9.31
CA VAL A 34 1.62 -1.33 7.93
C VAL A 34 0.17 -0.86 7.89
N TRP A 35 -0.14 0.04 6.97
CA TRP A 35 -1.47 0.62 6.78
C TRP A 35 -1.87 0.50 5.32
N VAL A 36 -3.17 0.28 5.06
CA VAL A 36 -3.72 0.17 3.71
C VAL A 36 -5.09 0.86 3.66
N THR A 37 -5.41 1.46 2.53
CA THR A 37 -6.73 2.04 2.25
C THR A 37 -7.64 1.00 1.60
N ASP A 38 -8.87 0.86 2.10
CA ASP A 38 -9.88 -0.01 1.51
C ASP A 38 -10.66 0.73 0.40
N HIS A 39 -10.28 0.48 -0.86
CA HIS A 39 -10.91 1.11 -2.02
C HIS A 39 -12.04 0.22 -2.55
N VAL A 40 -13.29 0.62 -2.32
CA VAL A 40 -14.48 -0.13 -2.78
C VAL A 40 -14.93 0.29 -4.18
N VAL A 41 -14.67 1.54 -4.57
CA VAL A 41 -15.06 2.09 -5.89
C VAL A 41 -13.92 2.93 -6.43
N MET A 42 -13.44 2.60 -7.63
CA MET A 42 -12.51 3.43 -8.40
C MET A 42 -13.25 3.94 -9.64
N ALA A 43 -13.24 5.25 -9.89
CA ALA A 43 -13.86 5.78 -11.09
C ALA A 43 -13.08 5.31 -12.34
N ALA A 44 -13.82 4.93 -13.38
CA ALA A 44 -13.20 4.55 -14.65
C ALA A 44 -12.40 5.73 -15.23
N GLY A 45 -11.10 5.52 -15.47
CA GLY A 45 -10.21 6.56 -16.01
C GLY A 45 -9.68 7.57 -15.00
N GLN A 46 -9.76 7.30 -13.69
CA GLN A 46 -9.16 8.16 -12.67
C GLN A 46 -7.62 8.07 -12.72
N GLU A 47 -6.97 9.17 -13.12
CA GLU A 47 -5.51 9.25 -13.30
C GLU A 47 -4.74 9.44 -11.98
N HIS A 48 -5.37 10.00 -10.94
CA HIS A 48 -4.75 10.25 -9.64
C HIS A 48 -5.68 9.89 -8.46
N PRO A 49 -5.13 9.51 -7.30
CA PRO A 49 -5.93 9.06 -6.15
C PRO A 49 -6.69 10.19 -5.43
N TYR A 50 -6.39 11.45 -5.75
CA TYR A 50 -7.00 12.67 -5.21
C TYR A 50 -7.10 13.76 -6.28
#